data_AF-A0A0K8UV08-F1
#
_entry.id   AF-A0A0K8UV08-F1
#
_cell.length_a   1.000
_cell.length_b   1.000
_cell.length_c   1.000
_cell.angle_alpha   90.00
_cell.angle_beta   90.00
_cell.angle_gamma   90.00
#
_symmetry.space_group_name_H-M   'P 1'
#
loop_
_entity.id
_entity.type
_entity.pdbx_description
1 polymer ?
#
loop_
_entity_poly.entity_id
_entity_poly.type
_entity_poly.pdbx_seq_one_letter_code
_entity_poly.pdbx_strand_id
1 'polypeptide(L)'
;MKLPLLLLAGLLCTMQVFADDLDEFNLDDLIEEDFDESAEELLRQFEQKNSHKDLERENEIAAQLAAEAKDQQNSILNPVVEIDPCEKMHCGAGRVCQVHGTEAKCVCIPECPEEPEARRHVCTNRNETWLSDCAVYRQRCLCATNAPGCLNPENSHVHIDYYGPCHEHKTCSEEDMKDFPRRMRDWLFNVMRDLAERDELTEHYMQMELEAETNMTRRWANAAVWEWCDLD
;
A
#
# COMPACT_ATOMS: atom_id res chain seq x y z
N MET A 1 -35.72 23.46 -4.18
CA MET A 1 -36.99 22.72 -4.27
C MET A 1 -36.82 21.49 -3.38
N LYS A 2 -37.25 21.56 -2.11
CA LYS A 2 -38.40 20.82 -1.54
C LYS A 2 -38.29 19.32 -1.87
N LEU A 3 -38.09 18.36 -0.96
CA LEU A 3 -38.39 18.25 0.48
C LEU A 3 -37.76 16.91 0.95
N PRO A 4 -36.96 16.84 2.03
CA PRO A 4 -36.48 15.56 2.58
C PRO A 4 -37.56 14.97 3.51
N LEU A 5 -37.86 13.69 3.35
CA LEU A 5 -38.77 12.95 4.23
C LEU A 5 -38.03 12.62 5.54
N LEU A 6 -38.04 13.58 6.45
CA LEU A 6 -37.93 13.40 7.89
C LEU A 6 -39.09 12.50 8.35
N LEU A 7 -38.82 11.28 8.80
CA LEU A 7 -39.64 10.53 9.75
C LEU A 7 -38.90 9.25 10.16
N LEU A 8 -37.87 9.40 11.02
CA LEU A 8 -37.39 8.38 11.97
C LEU A 8 -36.38 9.00 12.98
N ALA A 9 -36.59 10.27 13.32
CA ALA A 9 -35.98 10.90 14.49
C ALA A 9 -37.08 11.05 15.54
N GLY A 10 -37.20 10.03 16.39
CA GLY A 10 -38.25 9.98 17.40
C GLY A 10 -38.14 8.77 18.31
N LEU A 11 -36.92 8.40 18.73
CA LEU A 11 -36.69 7.49 19.86
C LEU A 11 -35.24 7.56 20.36
N LEU A 12 -34.80 8.79 20.64
CA LEU A 12 -33.68 9.07 21.55
C LEU A 12 -34.23 10.05 22.58
N CYS A 13 -34.80 9.50 23.66
CA CYS A 13 -34.89 10.09 24.99
C CYS A 13 -35.82 9.24 25.86
N THR A 14 -35.42 8.00 26.12
CA THR A 14 -35.70 7.38 27.42
C THR A 14 -34.43 6.67 27.83
N MET A 15 -33.43 7.45 28.24
CA MET A 15 -32.55 6.95 29.30
C MET A 15 -33.46 6.76 30.51
N GLN A 16 -33.93 5.53 30.71
CA GLN A 16 -34.31 5.12 32.05
C GLN A 16 -33.00 4.91 32.78
N VAL A 17 -32.49 6.01 33.34
CA VAL A 17 -31.66 5.94 34.53
C VAL A 17 -32.58 5.27 35.55
N PHE A 18 -32.37 3.98 35.77
CA PHE A 18 -32.93 3.29 36.92
C PHE A 18 -32.20 3.88 38.13
N ALA A 19 -32.82 4.91 38.72
CA ALA A 19 -32.56 5.26 40.10
C ALA A 19 -33.28 4.19 40.93
N ASP A 20 -32.51 3.19 41.39
CA ASP A 20 -32.99 2.25 42.40
C ASP A 20 -33.43 3.03 43.64
N ASP A 21 -34.66 2.73 44.06
CA ASP A 21 -35.24 2.87 45.40
C ASP A 21 -34.71 4.01 46.28
N LEU A 22 -35.32 5.19 46.12
CA LEU A 22 -35.43 6.15 47.22
C LEU A 22 -36.62 5.73 48.08
N ASP A 23 -36.34 5.06 49.20
CA ASP A 23 -37.30 4.84 50.27
C ASP A 23 -37.93 6.18 50.69
N GLU A 24 -39.25 6.28 50.55
CA GLU A 24 -40.06 7.41 50.99
C GLU A 24 -40.03 7.47 52.53
N PHE A 25 -39.12 8.28 53.08
CA PHE A 25 -39.01 8.47 54.53
C PHE A 25 -40.09 9.45 55.00
N ASN A 26 -41.14 8.91 55.62
CA ASN A 26 -42.28 9.67 56.14
C ASN A 26 -41.86 10.49 57.37
N LEU A 27 -41.80 11.81 57.22
CA LEU A 27 -41.29 12.78 58.20
C LEU A 27 -42.42 13.45 58.99
N ASP A 28 -43.37 12.69 59.54
CA ASP A 28 -44.50 13.26 60.30
C ASP A 28 -44.88 12.51 61.59
N ASP A 29 -44.11 11.50 62.03
CA ASP A 29 -44.49 10.67 63.18
C ASP A 29 -43.55 10.71 64.40
N LEU A 30 -42.80 11.81 64.58
CA LEU A 30 -41.93 11.97 65.76
C LEU A 30 -42.05 13.36 66.39
N ILE A 31 -43.12 13.57 67.15
CA ILE A 31 -43.11 14.46 68.31
C ILE A 31 -43.86 13.75 69.43
N GLU A 32 -43.17 13.03 70.31
CA GLU A 32 -42.86 13.51 71.67
C GLU A 32 -42.10 12.46 72.51
N GLU A 33 -41.12 12.98 73.25
CA GLU A 33 -40.50 12.47 74.49
C GLU A 33 -39.41 11.37 74.44
N ASP A 34 -38.19 11.84 74.73
CA ASP A 34 -37.00 11.19 75.33
C ASP A 34 -36.28 10.02 74.62
N PHE A 35 -34.93 10.04 74.75
CA PHE A 35 -33.87 9.14 74.22
C PHE A 35 -33.31 9.53 72.83
N ASP A 36 -32.01 9.59 72.53
CA ASP A 36 -30.73 9.43 73.25
C ASP A 36 -29.62 9.90 72.28
N GLU A 37 -28.35 9.94 72.69
CA GLU A 37 -27.15 10.11 71.80
C GLU A 37 -27.12 9.14 70.58
N SER A 38 -28.01 8.15 70.56
CA SER A 38 -28.19 7.09 69.57
C SER A 38 -28.57 7.53 68.14
N ALA A 39 -29.32 8.62 67.94
CA ALA A 39 -29.76 9.03 66.60
C ALA A 39 -28.64 9.73 65.81
N GLU A 40 -27.82 10.52 66.50
CA GLU A 40 -26.63 11.16 65.91
C GLU A 40 -25.55 10.11 65.58
N GLU A 41 -25.40 9.10 66.44
CA GLU A 41 -24.50 7.96 66.20
C GLU A 41 -24.94 7.13 64.97
N LEU A 42 -26.24 6.93 64.76
CA LEU A 42 -26.78 6.24 63.59
C LEU A 42 -26.49 7.01 62.28
N LEU A 43 -26.64 8.34 62.30
CA LEU A 43 -26.31 9.20 61.16
C LEU A 43 -24.82 9.12 60.80
N ARG A 44 -23.92 9.16 61.80
CA ARG A 44 -22.47 9.00 61.59
C ARG A 44 -22.11 7.63 60.99
N GLN A 45 -22.78 6.56 61.43
CA GLN A 45 -22.59 5.23 60.85
C GLN A 45 -23.06 5.16 59.39
N PHE A 46 -24.16 5.83 59.05
CA PHE A 46 -24.66 5.89 57.68
C PHE A 46 -23.71 6.69 56.77
N GLU A 47 -23.18 7.82 57.24
CA GLU A 47 -22.17 8.61 56.52
C GLU A 47 -20.87 7.82 56.29
N GLN A 48 -20.36 7.12 57.32
CA GLN A 48 -19.18 6.25 57.19
C GLN A 48 -19.41 5.12 56.19
N LYS A 49 -20.60 4.50 56.22
CA LYS A 49 -20.96 3.41 55.31
C LYS A 49 -21.09 3.90 53.86
N ASN A 50 -21.63 5.09 53.64
CA ASN A 50 -21.70 5.70 52.31
C ASN A 50 -20.32 6.10 51.81
N SER A 51 -19.50 6.71 52.67
CA SER A 51 -18.10 7.03 52.36
C SER A 51 -17.29 5.77 52.00
N HIS A 52 -17.49 4.65 52.71
CA HIS A 52 -16.85 3.38 52.39
C HIS A 52 -17.29 2.85 51.02
N LYS A 53 -18.59 2.88 50.73
CA LYS A 53 -19.13 2.45 49.42
C LYS A 53 -18.60 3.31 48.27
N ASP A 54 -18.47 4.62 48.48
CA ASP A 54 -17.92 5.51 47.46
C ASP A 54 -16.43 5.24 47.23
N LEU A 55 -15.67 4.98 48.30
CA LEU A 55 -14.26 4.58 48.21
C LEU A 55 -14.08 3.24 47.47
N GLU A 56 -14.95 2.27 47.72
CA GLU A 56 -14.97 0.98 46.99
C GLU A 56 -15.21 1.21 45.50
N ARG A 57 -16.21 2.02 45.14
CA ARG A 57 -16.52 2.36 43.74
C ARG A 57 -15.34 3.07 43.07
N GLU A 58 -14.69 4.01 43.74
CA GLU A 58 -13.51 4.71 43.21
C GLU A 58 -12.33 3.75 42.98
N ASN A 59 -12.10 2.82 43.91
CA ASN A 59 -11.05 1.81 43.78
C ASN A 59 -11.31 0.84 42.62
N GLU A 60 -12.57 0.45 42.40
CA GLU A 60 -12.96 -0.38 41.25
C GLU A 60 -12.73 0.33 39.92
N ILE A 61 -13.11 1.60 39.82
CA ILE A 61 -12.87 2.44 38.63
C ILE A 61 -11.37 2.61 38.39
N ALA A 62 -10.59 2.88 39.44
CA ALA A 62 -9.15 3.01 39.35
C ALA A 62 -8.48 1.70 38.88
N ALA A 63 -8.98 0.54 39.35
CA ALA A 63 -8.50 -0.76 38.91
C ALA A 63 -8.84 -1.04 37.43
N GLN A 64 -10.03 -0.66 36.97
CA GLN A 64 -10.43 -0.77 35.56
C GLN A 64 -9.55 0.12 34.67
N LEU A 65 -9.39 1.39 35.02
CA LEU A 65 -8.53 2.32 34.29
C LEU A 65 -7.06 1.86 34.26
N ALA A 66 -6.55 1.28 35.34
CA ALA A 66 -5.21 0.72 35.39
C ALA A 66 -5.05 -0.54 34.51
N ALA A 67 -6.10 -1.35 34.38
CA ALA A 67 -6.11 -2.49 33.46
C ALA A 67 -6.12 -2.03 32.00
N GLU A 68 -6.99 -1.08 31.66
CA GLU A 68 -7.06 -0.49 30.32
C GLU A 68 -5.75 0.21 29.91
N ALA A 69 -5.13 0.95 30.83
CA ALA A 69 -3.84 1.60 30.59
C ALA A 69 -2.72 0.58 30.35
N LYS A 70 -2.71 -0.55 31.06
CA LYS A 70 -1.75 -1.64 30.84
C LYS A 70 -1.95 -2.31 29.48
N ASP A 71 -3.19 -2.53 29.06
CA ASP A 71 -3.50 -3.13 27.76
C ASP A 71 -3.11 -2.20 26.61
N GLN A 72 -3.41 -0.90 26.73
CA GLN A 72 -2.96 0.11 25.76
C GLN A 72 -1.43 0.18 25.71
N GLN A 73 -0.76 0.18 26.86
CA GLN A 73 0.69 0.20 26.93
C GLN A 73 1.32 -1.06 26.31
N ASN A 74 0.71 -2.23 26.50
CA ASN A 74 1.16 -3.49 25.90
C ASN A 74 1.00 -3.48 24.36
N SER A 75 -0.10 -2.92 23.84
CA SER A 75 -0.30 -2.75 22.40
C SER A 75 0.70 -1.78 21.75
N ILE A 76 1.17 -0.76 22.50
CA ILE A 76 2.17 0.20 22.02
C ILE A 76 3.58 -0.40 22.07
N LEU A 77 3.88 -1.19 23.10
CA LEU A 77 5.20 -1.80 23.29
C LEU A 77 5.44 -3.02 22.39
N ASN A 78 4.38 -3.74 22.01
CA ASN A 78 4.44 -4.92 21.16
C ASN A 78 3.53 -4.77 19.93
N PRO A 79 3.85 -3.88 18.98
CA PRO A 79 3.14 -3.86 17.71
C PRO A 79 3.37 -5.20 17.00
N VAL A 80 2.29 -5.93 16.72
CA VAL A 80 2.33 -7.08 15.82
C VAL A 80 2.55 -6.52 14.41
N VAL A 81 3.80 -6.42 13.98
CA VAL A 81 4.14 -6.04 12.62
C VAL A 81 3.98 -7.27 11.74
N GLU A 82 2.83 -7.39 11.08
CA GLU A 82 2.63 -8.37 10.02
C GLU A 82 3.46 -7.92 8.81
N ILE A 83 4.66 -8.49 8.67
CA ILE A 83 5.55 -8.19 7.55
C ILE A 83 5.01 -8.92 6.33
N ASP A 84 4.60 -8.18 5.29
CA ASP A 84 4.22 -8.77 4.02
C ASP A 84 5.46 -9.43 3.36
N PRO A 85 5.47 -10.77 3.17
CA PRO A 85 6.58 -11.45 2.53
C PRO A 85 6.82 -10.99 1.08
N CYS A 86 5.84 -10.35 0.43
CA CYS A 86 5.96 -9.82 -0.92
C CYS A 86 6.58 -8.41 -1.00
N GLU A 87 6.66 -7.66 0.11
CA GLU A 87 7.08 -6.25 0.11
C GLU A 87 8.48 -6.05 -0.49
N LYS A 88 9.39 -7.02 -0.29
CA LYS A 88 10.79 -6.97 -0.77
C LYS A 88 11.09 -7.98 -1.88
N MET A 89 10.09 -8.70 -2.37
CA MET A 89 10.29 -9.76 -3.36
C MET A 89 10.07 -9.24 -4.77
N HIS A 90 11.15 -9.07 -5.52
CA HIS A 90 11.09 -8.68 -6.92
C HIS A 90 10.92 -9.90 -7.83
N CYS A 91 9.81 -9.95 -8.55
CA CYS A 91 9.54 -10.97 -9.55
C CYS A 91 9.95 -10.48 -10.94
N GLY A 92 10.51 -11.39 -11.75
CA GLY A 92 10.86 -11.07 -13.14
C GLY A 92 9.62 -10.77 -14.01
N ALA A 93 9.85 -10.25 -15.22
CA ALA A 93 8.79 -9.83 -16.13
C ALA A 93 7.70 -10.90 -16.33
N GLY A 94 6.43 -10.47 -16.28
CA GLY A 94 5.27 -11.35 -16.44
C GLY A 94 4.87 -12.12 -15.19
N ARG A 95 5.51 -11.85 -14.05
CA ARG A 95 5.21 -12.46 -12.75
C ARG A 95 4.91 -11.43 -11.68
N VAL A 96 4.08 -11.83 -10.72
CA VAL A 96 3.74 -11.04 -9.51
C VAL A 96 3.96 -11.90 -8.28
N CYS A 97 4.32 -11.26 -7.17
CA CYS A 97 4.43 -11.95 -5.90
C CYS A 97 3.03 -12.25 -5.36
N GLN A 98 2.80 -13.50 -4.98
CA GLN A 98 1.58 -13.93 -4.30
C GLN A 98 1.94 -14.77 -3.07
N VAL A 99 1.31 -14.46 -1.94
CA VAL A 99 1.47 -15.21 -0.69
C VAL A 99 0.56 -16.43 -0.73
N HIS A 100 1.16 -17.62 -0.64
CA HIS A 100 0.46 -18.89 -0.50
C HIS A 100 0.73 -19.46 0.90
N GLY A 101 -0.20 -19.23 1.82
CA GLY A 101 -0.03 -19.61 3.23
C GLY A 101 0.98 -18.68 3.91
N THR A 102 2.16 -19.21 4.24
CA THR A 102 3.26 -18.43 4.86
C THR A 102 4.43 -18.16 3.91
N GLU A 103 4.36 -18.64 2.65
CA GLU A 103 5.43 -18.48 1.67
C GLU A 103 5.00 -17.52 0.54
N ALA A 104 5.85 -16.53 0.23
CA ALA A 104 5.71 -15.72 -0.98
C ALA A 104 6.32 -16.45 -2.19
N LYS A 105 5.59 -16.46 -3.32
CA LYS A 105 6.06 -17.05 -4.59
C LYS A 105 5.74 -16.14 -5.76
N CYS A 106 6.63 -16.11 -6.75
CA CYS A 106 6.39 -15.42 -8.01
C CYS A 106 5.52 -16.30 -8.91
N VAL A 107 4.27 -15.91 -9.11
CA VAL A 107 3.33 -16.55 -10.01
C VAL A 107 3.16 -15.72 -11.28
N CYS A 108 2.70 -16.31 -12.38
CA CYS A 108 2.40 -15.52 -13.58
C CYS A 108 1.28 -14.51 -13.30
N ILE A 109 1.34 -13.34 -13.94
CA ILE A 109 0.31 -12.30 -13.81
C ILE A 109 -1.08 -12.91 -14.11
N PRO A 110 -2.05 -12.84 -13.18
CA PRO A 110 -3.36 -13.44 -13.39
C PRO A 110 -4.14 -12.72 -14.49
N GLU A 111 -4.13 -11.40 -14.47
CA GLU A 111 -4.87 -10.52 -15.37
C GLU A 111 -4.06 -9.24 -15.65
N CYS A 112 -4.14 -8.75 -16.88
CA CYS A 112 -3.51 -7.50 -17.30
C CYS A 112 -4.58 -6.41 -17.45
N PRO A 113 -4.27 -5.15 -17.14
CA PRO A 113 -5.18 -4.05 -17.38
C PRO A 113 -5.51 -3.91 -18.87
N GLU A 114 -6.72 -3.44 -19.17
CA GLU A 114 -7.11 -3.10 -20.53
C GLU A 114 -6.42 -1.79 -20.95
N GLU A 115 -5.75 -1.82 -22.10
CA GLU A 115 -5.09 -0.64 -22.68
C GLU A 115 -5.90 -0.15 -23.90
N PRO A 116 -6.65 0.95 -23.77
CA PRO A 116 -7.44 1.49 -24.88
C PRO A 116 -6.59 2.30 -25.88
N GLU A 117 -5.38 2.71 -25.49
CA GLU A 117 -4.52 3.56 -26.28
C GLU A 117 -3.59 2.75 -27.18
N ALA A 118 -3.76 2.86 -28.49
CA ALA A 118 -2.95 2.12 -29.48
C ALA A 118 -1.43 2.37 -29.33
N ARG A 119 -1.00 3.52 -28.79
CA ARG A 119 0.43 3.80 -28.54
C ARG A 119 1.06 2.90 -27.46
N ARG A 120 0.24 2.28 -26.61
CA ARG A 120 0.67 1.36 -25.54
C ARG A 120 0.59 -0.10 -25.95
N HIS A 121 0.05 -0.37 -27.14
CA HIS A 121 0.17 -1.69 -27.76
C HIS A 121 1.65 -2.00 -28.01
N VAL A 122 1.94 -3.26 -28.30
CA VAL A 122 3.29 -3.71 -28.61
C VAL A 122 3.27 -4.64 -29.82
N CYS A 123 4.32 -4.58 -30.62
CA CYS A 123 4.58 -5.57 -31.66
C CYS A 123 5.60 -6.58 -31.16
N THR A 124 5.36 -7.85 -31.41
CA THR A 124 6.27 -8.93 -31.02
C THR A 124 7.19 -9.32 -32.17
N ASN A 125 8.23 -10.10 -31.87
CA ASN A 125 9.14 -10.71 -32.84
C ASN A 125 8.47 -11.66 -33.86
N ARG A 126 7.16 -11.86 -33.75
CA ARG A 126 6.31 -12.64 -34.68
C ARG A 126 5.45 -11.77 -35.59
N ASN A 127 5.67 -10.46 -35.55
CA ASN A 127 4.86 -9.48 -36.27
C ASN A 127 3.37 -9.54 -35.87
N GLU A 128 3.12 -9.81 -34.59
CA GLU A 128 1.78 -9.81 -33.99
C GLU A 128 1.63 -8.61 -33.06
N THR A 129 0.52 -7.87 -33.18
CA THR A 129 0.20 -6.76 -32.29
C THR A 129 -0.57 -7.25 -31.07
N TRP A 130 -0.10 -6.87 -29.90
CA TRP A 130 -0.69 -7.19 -28.61
C TRP A 130 -1.13 -5.90 -27.90
N LEU A 131 -2.19 -5.98 -27.10
CA LEU A 131 -2.79 -4.81 -26.45
C LEU A 131 -1.84 -4.13 -25.45
N SER A 132 -0.97 -4.89 -24.80
CA SER A 132 -0.01 -4.38 -23.84
C SER A 132 1.22 -5.27 -23.73
N ASP A 133 2.31 -4.68 -23.25
CA ASP A 133 3.51 -5.38 -22.81
C ASP A 133 3.21 -6.42 -21.72
N CYS A 134 2.33 -6.08 -20.77
CA CYS A 134 1.84 -7.00 -19.74
C CYS A 134 1.29 -8.29 -20.37
N ALA A 135 0.46 -8.19 -21.41
CA ALA A 135 -0.16 -9.35 -22.05
C ALA A 135 0.89 -10.28 -22.67
N VAL A 136 1.94 -9.72 -23.28
CA VAL A 136 3.06 -10.48 -23.86
C VAL A 136 3.84 -11.20 -22.76
N TYR A 137 4.26 -10.49 -21.71
CA TYR A 137 5.03 -11.09 -20.61
C TYR A 137 4.22 -12.14 -19.85
N ARG A 138 2.93 -11.90 -19.63
CA ARG A 138 2.01 -12.87 -19.05
C ARG A 138 1.97 -14.15 -19.88
N GLN A 139 1.80 -14.03 -21.21
CA GLN A 139 1.77 -15.22 -22.06
C GLN A 139 3.10 -15.96 -22.13
N ARG A 140 4.20 -15.23 -22.16
CA ARG A 140 5.53 -15.83 -22.04
C ARG A 140 5.66 -16.65 -20.75
N CYS A 141 5.22 -16.09 -19.61
CA CYS A 141 5.25 -16.78 -18.33
C CYS A 141 4.37 -18.04 -18.33
N LEU A 142 3.11 -17.92 -18.76
CA LEU A 142 2.15 -19.04 -18.79
C LEU A 142 2.67 -20.19 -19.66
N CYS A 143 3.19 -19.88 -20.85
CA CYS A 143 3.72 -20.89 -21.76
C CYS A 143 5.06 -21.48 -21.29
N ALA A 144 5.96 -20.68 -20.69
CA ALA A 144 7.20 -21.19 -20.12
C ALA A 144 6.97 -22.15 -18.93
N THR A 145 5.87 -21.97 -18.19
CA THR A 145 5.50 -22.79 -17.03
C THR A 145 4.48 -23.89 -17.35
N ASN A 146 4.06 -24.03 -18.61
CA ASN A 146 2.97 -24.91 -19.03
C ASN A 146 1.68 -24.71 -18.21
N ALA A 147 1.41 -23.48 -17.77
CA ALA A 147 0.24 -23.14 -16.99
C ALA A 147 -1.04 -23.10 -17.86
N PRO A 148 -2.22 -23.34 -17.27
CA PRO A 148 -3.48 -23.15 -17.97
C PRO A 148 -3.61 -21.70 -18.44
N GLY A 149 -4.07 -21.50 -19.68
CA GLY A 149 -4.16 -20.18 -20.30
C GLY A 149 -2.99 -19.83 -21.24
N CYS A 150 -1.96 -20.69 -21.36
CA CYS A 150 -1.03 -20.59 -22.49
C CYS A 150 -1.79 -20.77 -23.81
N LEU A 151 -1.70 -19.79 -24.71
CA LEU A 151 -2.37 -19.84 -26.02
C LEU A 151 -1.61 -20.71 -27.02
N ASN A 152 -0.29 -20.62 -27.02
CA ASN A 152 0.58 -21.36 -27.92
C ASN A 152 1.92 -21.64 -27.22
N PRO A 153 2.39 -22.91 -27.13
CA PRO A 153 3.67 -23.24 -26.49
C PRO A 153 4.86 -22.43 -27.01
N GLU A 154 4.80 -22.05 -28.28
CA GLU A 154 5.80 -21.22 -28.95
C GLU A 154 5.94 -19.83 -28.30
N ASN A 155 4.92 -19.33 -27.61
CA ASN A 155 4.96 -18.03 -26.92
C ASN A 155 5.87 -18.04 -25.70
N SER A 156 6.43 -19.19 -25.28
CA SER A 156 7.48 -19.24 -24.26
C SER A 156 8.73 -18.43 -24.64
N HIS A 157 8.95 -18.19 -25.93
CA HIS A 157 10.06 -17.40 -26.49
C HIS A 157 9.63 -16.07 -27.13
N VAL A 158 8.37 -15.66 -26.97
CA VAL A 158 7.89 -14.38 -27.48
C VAL A 158 8.57 -13.24 -26.71
N HIS A 159 8.97 -12.20 -27.45
CA HIS A 159 9.45 -10.95 -26.87
C HIS A 159 8.90 -9.76 -27.65
N ILE A 160 8.87 -8.61 -26.98
CA ILE A 160 8.50 -7.34 -27.59
C ILE A 160 9.64 -6.93 -28.51
N ASP A 161 9.31 -6.60 -29.74
CA ASP A 161 10.23 -6.06 -30.75
C ASP A 161 10.25 -4.53 -30.67
N TYR A 162 9.06 -3.91 -30.57
CA TYR A 162 8.90 -2.48 -30.35
C TYR A 162 7.52 -2.13 -29.75
N TYR A 163 7.45 -0.94 -29.16
CA TYR A 163 6.20 -0.35 -28.68
C TYR A 163 5.41 0.31 -29.82
N GLY A 164 4.08 0.21 -29.74
CA GLY A 164 3.13 0.56 -30.79
C GLY A 164 2.61 -0.66 -31.55
N PRO A 165 1.58 -0.48 -32.39
CA PRO A 165 1.06 -1.54 -33.24
C PRO A 165 2.06 -1.92 -34.32
N CYS A 166 1.97 -3.16 -34.80
CA CYS A 166 2.84 -3.64 -35.85
C CYS A 166 2.65 -2.82 -37.13
N HIS A 167 3.75 -2.43 -37.75
CA HIS A 167 3.77 -1.66 -38.99
C HIS A 167 4.86 -2.16 -39.92
N GLU A 168 4.76 -1.78 -41.20
CA GLU A 168 5.74 -2.19 -42.21
C GLU A 168 7.07 -1.45 -42.01
N HIS A 169 8.16 -2.21 -41.96
CA HIS A 169 9.51 -1.70 -41.77
C HIS A 169 10.21 -1.56 -43.11
N LYS A 170 11.01 -0.51 -43.27
CA LYS A 170 11.90 -0.39 -44.43
C LYS A 170 13.08 -1.34 -44.26
N THR A 171 13.50 -1.96 -45.35
CA THR A 171 14.72 -2.78 -45.36
C THR A 171 15.93 -1.90 -45.05
N CYS A 172 16.76 -2.32 -44.11
CA CYS A 172 18.03 -1.67 -43.79
C CYS A 172 19.03 -1.89 -44.94
N SER A 173 19.50 -0.81 -45.57
CA SER A 173 20.51 -0.93 -46.63
C SER A 173 21.90 -1.22 -46.06
N GLU A 174 22.82 -1.73 -46.88
CA GLU A 174 24.21 -1.93 -46.42
C GLU A 174 24.90 -0.63 -45.99
N GLU A 175 24.53 0.49 -46.60
CA GLU A 175 25.08 1.81 -46.23
C GLU A 175 24.55 2.24 -44.87
N ASP A 176 23.24 2.12 -44.64
CA ASP A 176 22.60 2.41 -43.35
C ASP A 176 23.20 1.54 -42.25
N MET A 177 23.37 0.24 -42.51
CA MET A 177 23.95 -0.70 -41.55
C MET A 177 25.40 -0.35 -41.19
N LYS A 178 26.21 0.08 -42.17
CA LYS A 178 27.59 0.52 -41.93
C LYS A 178 27.65 1.81 -41.12
N ASP A 179 26.69 2.71 -41.32
CA ASP A 179 26.64 4.02 -40.68
C ASP A 179 25.94 4.00 -39.31
N PHE A 180 25.12 2.99 -39.05
CA PHE A 180 24.31 2.86 -37.83
C PHE A 180 25.13 2.98 -36.53
N PRO A 181 26.26 2.27 -36.32
CA PRO A 181 27.03 2.37 -35.07
C PRO A 181 27.62 3.76 -34.84
N ARG A 182 27.85 4.55 -35.91
CA ARG A 182 28.29 5.94 -35.79
C ARG A 182 27.14 6.85 -35.37
N ARG A 183 25.98 6.72 -36.02
CA ARG A 183 24.81 7.50 -35.65
C ARG A 183 24.34 7.19 -34.24
N MET A 184 24.33 5.91 -33.86
CA MET A 184 23.88 5.46 -32.55
C MET A 184 24.76 6.01 -31.44
N ARG A 185 26.09 5.92 -31.53
CA ARG A 185 26.98 6.46 -30.48
C ARG A 185 26.88 7.99 -30.35
N ASP A 186 26.68 8.71 -31.45
CA ASP A 186 26.52 10.16 -31.42
C ASP A 186 25.15 10.53 -30.83
N TRP A 187 24.11 9.76 -31.15
CA TRP A 187 22.78 9.92 -30.57
C TRP A 187 22.80 9.66 -29.06
N LEU A 188 23.33 8.52 -28.60
CA LEU A 188 23.44 8.16 -27.18
C LEU A 188 24.17 9.24 -26.37
N PHE A 189 25.27 9.76 -26.89
CA PHE A 189 25.98 10.85 -26.22
C PHE A 189 25.12 12.10 -26.05
N ASN A 190 24.39 12.50 -27.10
CA ASN A 190 23.52 13.68 -27.00
C ASN A 190 22.32 13.44 -26.07
N VAL A 191 21.72 12.24 -26.08
CA VAL A 191 20.64 11.90 -25.14
C VAL A 191 21.15 11.92 -23.70
N MET A 192 22.31 11.31 -23.44
CA MET A 192 22.93 11.32 -22.11
C MET A 192 23.18 12.76 -21.62
N ARG A 193 23.73 13.62 -22.49
CA ARG A 193 23.94 15.04 -22.17
C ARG A 193 22.62 15.76 -21.88
N ASP A 194 21.61 15.58 -22.73
CA ASP A 194 20.31 16.24 -22.55
C ASP A 194 19.60 15.79 -21.26
N LEU A 195 19.80 14.53 -20.84
CA LEU A 195 19.31 14.01 -19.54
C LEU A 195 20.13 14.57 -18.37
N ALA A 196 21.44 14.71 -18.53
CA ALA A 196 22.31 15.34 -17.55
C ALA A 196 21.91 16.81 -17.31
N GLU A 197 21.63 17.57 -18.37
CA GLU A 197 21.18 18.97 -18.29
C GLU A 197 19.85 19.13 -17.54
N ARG A 198 19.03 18.08 -17.46
CA ARG A 198 17.73 18.06 -16.77
C ARG A 198 17.80 17.43 -15.38
N ASP A 199 18.98 17.06 -14.91
CA ASP A 199 19.19 16.33 -13.65
C ASP A 199 18.38 15.00 -13.59
N GLU A 200 18.18 14.34 -14.74
CA GLU A 200 17.45 13.07 -14.84
C GLU A 200 18.37 11.83 -14.72
N LEU A 201 19.68 12.03 -14.64
CA LEU A 201 20.67 10.97 -14.44
C LEU A 201 21.01 10.76 -12.95
N THR A 202 21.41 9.54 -12.60
CA THR A 202 21.99 9.29 -11.27
C THR A 202 23.35 9.99 -11.15
N GLU A 203 23.80 10.26 -9.92
CA GLU A 203 25.09 10.90 -9.64
C GLU A 203 26.26 10.20 -10.36
N HIS A 204 26.25 8.86 -10.42
CA HIS A 204 27.27 8.08 -11.12
C HIS A 204 27.30 8.37 -12.63
N TYR A 205 26.14 8.38 -13.29
CA TYR A 205 26.04 8.65 -14.72
C TYR A 205 26.31 10.12 -15.05
N MET A 206 25.92 11.05 -14.17
CA MET A 206 26.25 12.47 -14.27
C MET A 206 27.76 12.69 -14.31
N GLN A 207 28.51 12.03 -13.41
CA GLN A 207 29.97 12.12 -13.41
C GLN A 207 30.58 11.56 -14.70
N MET A 208 30.03 10.46 -15.22
CA MET A 208 30.51 9.87 -16.47
C MET A 208 30.24 10.77 -17.69
N GLU A 209 29.16 11.56 -17.68
CA GLU A 209 28.88 12.57 -18.72
C GLU A 209 29.92 13.69 -18.67
N LEU A 210 30.20 14.25 -17.49
CA LEU A 210 31.20 15.30 -17.31
C LEU A 210 32.61 14.86 -17.74
N GLU A 211 32.98 13.61 -17.47
CA GLU A 211 34.22 13.01 -17.96
C GLU A 211 34.24 12.86 -19.49
N ALA A 212 33.08 12.58 -20.11
CA ALA A 212 32.90 12.44 -21.54
C ALA A 212 33.00 13.77 -22.30
N GLU A 213 32.67 14.90 -21.68
CA GLU A 213 32.88 16.23 -22.27
C GLU A 213 34.36 16.57 -22.43
N THR A 214 35.17 16.20 -21.45
CA THR A 214 36.59 16.56 -21.36
C THR A 214 37.53 15.54 -22.01
N ASN A 215 37.12 14.27 -22.14
CA ASN A 215 37.94 13.20 -22.70
C ASN A 215 37.27 12.52 -23.92
N MET A 216 37.80 12.82 -25.11
CA MET A 216 37.29 12.29 -26.39
C MET A 216 37.26 10.76 -26.47
N THR A 217 38.14 10.05 -25.76
CA THR A 217 38.16 8.58 -25.74
C THR A 217 37.03 8.00 -24.89
N ARG A 218 36.56 8.77 -23.89
CA ARG A 218 35.46 8.37 -22.99
C ARG A 218 34.10 8.82 -23.48
N ARG A 219 34.06 9.85 -24.34
CA ARG A 219 32.82 10.44 -24.88
C ARG A 219 31.75 9.42 -25.27
N TRP A 220 32.07 8.54 -26.21
CA TRP A 220 31.11 7.56 -26.71
C TRP A 220 31.05 6.29 -25.87
N ALA A 221 32.16 5.92 -25.22
CA ALA A 221 32.23 4.71 -24.41
C ALA A 221 31.35 4.82 -23.17
N ASN A 222 31.38 5.97 -22.49
CA ASN A 222 30.57 6.21 -21.30
C ASN A 222 29.07 6.20 -21.63
N ALA A 223 28.66 6.87 -22.72
CA ALA A 223 27.28 6.85 -23.18
C ALA A 223 26.80 5.44 -23.57
N ALA A 224 27.67 4.66 -24.23
CA ALA A 224 27.35 3.27 -24.56
C ALA A 224 27.24 2.36 -23.32
N VAL A 225 28.10 2.57 -22.31
CA VAL A 225 28.02 1.82 -21.04
C VAL A 225 26.76 2.21 -20.26
N TRP A 226 26.42 3.50 -20.23
CA TRP A 226 25.19 3.97 -19.59
C TRP A 226 23.96 3.31 -20.21
N GLU A 227 23.79 3.40 -21.53
CA GLU A 227 22.67 2.77 -22.24
C GLU A 227 22.64 1.25 -22.04
N TRP A 228 23.81 0.60 -22.08
CA TRP A 228 23.89 -0.84 -21.83
C TRP A 228 23.35 -1.22 -20.46
N CYS A 229 23.71 -0.45 -19.42
CA CYS A 229 23.21 -0.68 -18.06
C CYS A 229 21.75 -0.29 -17.87
N ASP A 230 21.20 0.61 -18.70
CA ASP A 230 19.78 0.97 -18.66
C ASP A 230 18.91 -0.14 -19.29
N LEU A 231 19.44 -0.84 -20.29
CA LEU A 231 18.76 -1.91 -21.00
C LEU A 231 18.88 -3.30 -20.33
N ASP A 232 19.86 -3.51 -19.45
CA ASP A 232 20.14 -4.78 -18.73
C ASP A 232 19.27 -4.94 -17.46
#